data_AF-A0A917E7Q4-F1
#
_entry.id   AF-A0A917E7Q4-F1
#
_cell.length_a   1.000
_cell.length_b   1.000
_cell.length_c   1.000
_cell.angle_alpha   90.00
_cell.angle_beta   90.00
_cell.angle_gamma   90.00
#
_symmetry.space_group_name_H-M   'P 1'
#
loop_
_entity.id
_entity.type
_entity.pdbx_description
1 polymer ?
#
loop_
_entity_poly.entity_id
_entity_poly.type
_entity_poly.pdbx_seq_one_letter_code
_entity_poly.pdbx_strand_id
1 'polypeptide(L)' 'MDEAQGGGRRKLSAQELACLKLLVMGRTNKEMARDLGLSPATVASYLQSVYQKLGSQNRTHAIALAIRAGIIDPDAPAA' A
#
# COMPACT_ATOMS: atom_id res chain seq x y z
N MET A 1 4.66 15.19 -20.41
CA MET A 1 4.76 14.12 -19.39
C MET A 1 4.02 14.63 -18.17
N ASP A 2 2.72 14.42 -18.09
CA ASP A 2 1.94 14.59 -16.85
C ASP A 2 0.54 13.99 -17.12
N GLU A 3 0.38 12.69 -16.86
CA GLU A 3 -0.93 12.04 -16.98
C GLU A 3 -1.70 12.18 -15.67
N ALA A 4 -2.63 13.12 -15.74
CA ALA A 4 -3.73 13.41 -14.82
C ALA A 4 -4.17 12.24 -13.92
N GLN A 5 -3.97 12.50 -12.63
CA GLN A 5 -4.82 12.19 -11.48
C GLN A 5 -6.21 11.61 -11.84
N GLY A 6 -6.31 10.28 -11.84
CA GLY A 6 -7.56 9.56 -12.02
C GLY A 6 -7.45 8.11 -11.55
N GLY A 7 -7.73 7.87 -10.27
CA GLY A 7 -7.94 6.51 -9.73
C GLY A 7 -6.76 5.94 -8.92
N GLY A 8 -6.64 6.37 -7.66
CA GLY A 8 -5.70 5.77 -6.70
C GLY A 8 -5.86 4.25 -6.52
N ARG A 9 -7.07 3.71 -6.77
CA ARG A 9 -7.31 2.25 -6.80
C ARG A 9 -6.91 1.54 -8.09
N ARG A 10 -6.85 2.23 -9.24
CA ARG A 10 -6.61 1.58 -10.55
C ARG A 10 -5.13 1.35 -10.89
N LYS A 11 -4.20 1.97 -10.15
CA LYS A 11 -2.75 1.84 -10.42
C LYS A 11 -2.04 0.80 -9.56
N LEU A 12 -2.64 0.36 -8.45
CA LEU A 12 -2.05 -0.63 -7.55
C LEU A 12 -2.47 -2.05 -7.95
N SER A 13 -1.48 -2.94 -8.06
CA SER A 13 -1.69 -4.37 -8.23
C SER A 13 -2.27 -5.00 -6.96
N ALA A 14 -2.86 -6.19 -7.07
CA ALA A 14 -3.43 -6.90 -5.92
C ALA A 14 -2.42 -7.11 -4.78
N GLN A 15 -1.16 -7.44 -5.11
CA GLN A 15 -0.08 -7.63 -4.13
C GLN A 15 0.32 -6.31 -3.44
N GLU A 16 0.38 -5.22 -4.19
CA GLU A 16 0.68 -3.88 -3.68
C GLU A 16 -0.44 -3.38 -2.75
N LEU A 17 -1.69 -3.62 -3.12
CA LEU A 17 -2.86 -3.31 -2.30
C LEU A 17 -2.85 -4.14 -1.01
N ALA A 18 -2.54 -5.44 -1.09
CA ALA A 18 -2.43 -6.30 0.08
C ALA A 18 -1.32 -5.82 1.03
N CYS A 19 -0.16 -5.46 0.48
CA CYS A 19 0.91 -4.85 1.26
C CYS A 19 0.45 -3.54 1.93
N LEU A 20 -0.19 -2.65 1.17
CA LEU A 20 -0.66 -1.37 1.69
C LEU A 20 -1.73 -1.55 2.78
N LYS A 21 -2.62 -2.55 2.68
CA LYS A 21 -3.59 -2.89 3.73
C LYS A 21 -2.91 -3.28 5.04
N LEU A 22 -1.96 -4.20 4.98
CA LEU A 22 -1.21 -4.63 6.18
C LEU A 22 -0.35 -3.49 6.74
N LEU A 23 0.17 -2.61 5.87
CA LEU A 23 0.91 -1.42 6.27
C LEU A 23 0.03 -0.46 7.09
N VAL A 24 -1.22 -0.23 6.67
CA VAL A 24 -2.22 0.60 7.38
C VAL A 24 -2.58 -0.03 8.73
N MET A 25 -2.65 -1.35 8.82
CA MET A 25 -2.85 -2.08 10.10
C MET A 25 -1.64 -2.02 11.05
N GLY A 26 -0.56 -1.33 10.68
CA GLY A 26 0.64 -1.21 11.52
C GLY A 26 1.60 -2.40 11.43
N ARG A 27 1.40 -3.35 10.51
CA ARG A 27 2.30 -4.51 10.39
C ARG A 27 3.68 -4.12 9.88
N THR A 28 4.71 -4.81 10.37
CA THR A 28 6.08 -4.66 9.88
C THR A 28 6.30 -5.43 8.58
N ASN A 29 7.32 -5.09 7.80
CA ASN A 29 7.62 -5.79 6.54
C ASN A 29 7.83 -7.31 6.74
N LYS A 30 8.33 -7.73 7.92
CA LYS A 30 8.51 -9.15 8.27
C LYS A 30 7.17 -9.85 8.52
N GLU A 31 6.25 -9.21 9.23
CA GLU A 31 4.91 -9.77 9.45
C GLU A 31 4.13 -9.81 8.15
N MET A 32 4.17 -8.73 7.36
CA MET A 32 3.57 -8.68 6.04
C MET A 32 4.10 -9.78 5.11
N ALA A 33 5.41 -10.02 5.14
CA ALA A 33 6.04 -11.10 4.39
C ALA A 33 5.49 -12.47 4.81
N ARG A 34 5.33 -12.70 6.12
CA ARG A 34 4.75 -13.93 6.66
C ARG A 34 3.28 -14.10 6.26
N ASP A 35 2.46 -13.05 6.36
CA ASP A 35 1.04 -13.09 5.98
C ASP A 35 0.83 -13.32 4.47
N LEU A 36 1.71 -12.75 3.64
CA LEU A 36 1.60 -12.86 2.18
C LEU A 36 2.36 -14.05 1.58
N GLY A 37 3.10 -14.81 2.39
CA GLY A 37 3.98 -15.88 1.91
C GLY A 37 5.14 -15.37 1.02
N LEU A 38 5.61 -14.15 1.29
CA LEU A 38 6.66 -13.47 0.54
C LEU A 38 7.93 -13.29 1.38
N SER A 39 9.02 -12.86 0.75
CA SER A 39 10.21 -12.40 1.46
C SER A 39 10.06 -10.94 1.89
N PRO A 40 10.66 -10.52 3.02
CA PRO A 40 10.63 -9.12 3.47
C PRO A 40 11.25 -8.16 2.46
N ALA A 41 12.22 -8.61 1.66
CA ALA A 41 12.78 -7.86 0.55
C ALA A 41 11.73 -7.63 -0.57
N THR A 42 10.94 -8.65 -0.91
CA THR A 42 9.86 -8.54 -1.91
C THR A 42 8.78 -7.58 -1.45
N VAL A 43 8.41 -7.63 -0.16
CA VAL A 43 7.47 -6.67 0.45
C VAL A 43 8.02 -5.24 0.36
N ALA A 44 9.30 -5.04 0.65
CA ALA A 44 9.93 -3.73 0.52
C ALA A 44 9.87 -3.19 -0.92
N SER A 45 10.11 -4.05 -1.92
CA SER A 45 9.96 -3.68 -3.33
C SER A 45 8.52 -3.30 -3.69
N TYR A 46 7.51 -4.06 -3.23
CA TYR A 46 6.10 -3.71 -3.46
C TYR A 46 5.75 -2.38 -2.79
N LEU A 47 6.19 -2.16 -1.54
CA LEU A 47 5.98 -0.90 -0.84
C LEU A 47 6.64 0.28 -1.56
N GLN A 48 7.84 0.09 -2.13
CA GLN A 48 8.50 1.13 -2.91
C GLN A 48 7.69 1.49 -4.16
N SER A 49 7.18 0.50 -4.89
CA SER A 49 6.29 0.74 -6.03
C SER A 49 4.99 1.42 -5.60
N VAL A 50 4.40 1.03 -4.46
CA VAL A 50 3.23 1.69 -3.86
C VAL A 50 3.54 3.16 -3.57
N TYR A 51 4.68 3.46 -2.95
CA TYR A 51 5.08 4.83 -2.63
C TYR A 51 5.23 5.69 -3.90
N GLN A 52 5.89 5.15 -4.93
CA GLN A 52 6.02 5.84 -6.22
C GLN A 52 4.66 6.09 -6.87
N LYS A 53 3.77 5.09 -6.87
CA LYS A 53 2.43 5.19 -7.48
C LYS A 53 1.50 6.14 -6.73
N LEU A 54 1.61 6.20 -5.40
CA LEU A 54 0.85 7.12 -4.56
C LEU A 54 1.47 8.53 -4.50
N GLY A 55 2.72 8.71 -4.94
CA GLY A 55 3.48 9.94 -4.73
C GLY A 55 3.87 10.15 -3.26
N SER A 56 3.94 9.07 -2.49
CA SER A 56 4.36 9.12 -1.09
C SER A 56 5.87 9.06 -0.95
N GLN A 57 6.40 9.74 0.06
CA GLN A 57 7.82 9.73 0.42
C GLN A 57 8.12 8.81 1.62
N ASN A 58 7.11 8.52 2.46
CA ASN A 58 7.29 7.79 3.71
C ASN A 58 6.09 6.90 4.01
N ARG A 59 6.27 5.92 4.91
CA ARG A 59 5.21 5.03 5.39
C ARG A 59 3.97 5.78 5.84
N THR A 60 4.13 6.76 6.74
CA THR A 60 3.02 7.56 7.28
C THR A 60 2.30 8.34 6.19
N HIS A 61 3.05 8.95 5.26
CA HIS A 61 2.47 9.68 4.15
C HIS A 61 1.70 8.76 3.21
N ALA A 62 2.16 7.53 2.99
CA ALA A 62 1.48 6.54 2.16
C ALA A 62 0.16 6.08 2.79
N ILE A 63 0.16 5.86 4.11
CA ILE A 63 -1.04 5.52 4.88
C ILE A 63 -2.06 6.66 4.77
N ALA A 64 -1.65 7.90 5.03
CA ALA A 64 -2.52 9.06 4.95
C ALA A 64 -3.11 9.26 3.54
N LEU A 65 -2.28 9.12 2.50
CA LEU A 65 -2.73 9.20 1.11
C LEU A 65 -3.67 8.06 0.74
N ALA A 66 -3.40 6.83 1.18
CA ALA A 66 -4.25 5.67 0.91
C ALA A 66 -5.65 5.83 1.52
N ILE A 67 -5.72 6.35 2.75
CA ILE A 67 -6.99 6.63 3.43
C ILE A 67 -7.70 7.81 2.75
N ARG A 68 -7.00 8.93 2.51
CA ARG A 68 -7.56 10.14 1.89
C ARG A 68 -8.06 9.90 0.46
N ALA A 69 -7.34 9.09 -0.32
CA ALA A 69 -7.73 8.70 -1.67
C ALA A 69 -8.85 7.65 -1.67
N GLY A 70 -9.32 7.22 -0.49
CA GLY A 70 -10.32 6.17 -0.34
C GLY A 70 -9.87 4.88 -1.01
N ILE A 71 -8.58 4.53 -0.96
CA ILE A 71 -8.06 3.28 -1.52
C ILE A 71 -8.28 2.15 -0.52
N ILE A 72 -8.07 2.45 0.76
CA ILE A 72 -8.22 1.55 1.89
C ILE A 72 -9.04 2.24 2.95
N ASP A 73 -10.03 1.53 3.46
CA ASP A 73 -10.80 1.93 4.63
C ASP A 73 -10.20 1.23 5.85
N PRO A 74 -9.68 1.97 6.86
CA PRO A 74 -9.12 1.39 8.07
C PRO A 74 -10.18 0.74 8.97
N ASP A 75 -11.46 1.08 8.75
CA ASP A 75 -12.62 0.59 9.49
C ASP A 75 -13.37 -0.54 8.77
N ALA A 76 -13.00 -0.86 7.52
CA ALA A 76 -13.66 -1.96 6.81
C ALA A 76 -13.34 -3.29 7.51
N PRO A 77 -14.35 -3.98 8.08
CA PRO A 77 -14.12 -5.27 8.70
C PRO A 77 -13.56 -6.21 7.63
N ALA A 78 -12.49 -6.92 7.98
CA ALA A 78 -12.03 -8.06 7.21
C ALA A 78 -13.13 -9.13 7.27
N ALA A 79 -14.12 -9.00 6.38
CA ALA A 79 -15.20 -9.97 6.20
C ALA A 79 -14.66 -11.27 5.61
#